data_AF-A0A7C4N221-F1
#
_entry.id   AF-A0A7C4N221-F1
#
_cell.length_a   1.000
_cell.length_b   1.000
_cell.length_c   1.000
_cell.angle_alpha   90.00
_cell.angle_beta   90.00
_cell.angle_gamma   90.00
#
_symmetry.space_group_name_H-M   'P 1'
#
loop_
_entity.id
_entity.type
_entity.pdbx_description
1 polymer ?
#
loop_
_entity_poly.entity_id
_entity_poly.type
_entity_poly.pdbx_seq_one_letter_code
_entity_poly.pdbx_strand_id
1 'polypeptide(L)'
;MNAKDKTKEELLAELDTLRRQVAELEVLQEQLKSREEDLRRSEERFRTFADSTYDWETWQGPDGHYIYVSPSCERITGYRSGEFVAEPSLMTRIVHPEDQAAIGKHFMEGSPDQGIFQADFRILTRTGEERWISHYCQGVFGADGAWLGRRASNRDVSLRKRTEIELRRVNRALKVLGESSQAMARATDEKEFLAEVSRMIIDVGGYRLAWIGFAQDDEVQSVRPVAQAGFEDGYLEKVDISWAENPKGRGPTGTAIRTGRPTVCRNILKDPKFAPWREEALRRGYGSSIALPIRASGKVIGALNIYAKEPDAFDPEELRLLEELANDVSYGLTALRNRIEREKAEEALVQSSNKIKMFAYSVSHDLKNPAIAIHGLCKRLNRYAGDKLDERARSYCDQIQKAAEHIAALVEKINVYIKTKEVPLLIEKVRLKEIVDTVKEEFAPQLIGRQIRWLEPEVIPEVNADRTSMVRILRNLVDNALKYGGHDLSEIRISYEESEDSHILSVEDNGIGLKDEDRKMLFGPFRRKRMAGKVEGAGLGLAIVKEIAEQHKGRVWLEPDIKKGAAFHVSISKNL
;
A
#
# COMPACT_ATOMS: atom_id res chain seq x y z
N MET A 1 -74.03 -92.27 -1.10
CA MET A 1 -74.01 -93.39 -0.14
C MET A 1 -74.73 -92.92 1.11
N ASN A 2 -75.72 -93.69 1.57
CA ASN A 2 -76.79 -93.31 2.52
C ASN A 2 -76.29 -92.84 3.89
N ALA A 3 -76.89 -91.77 4.41
CA ALA A 3 -76.68 -91.20 5.74
C ALA A 3 -77.65 -91.76 6.80
N LYS A 4 -77.87 -93.07 6.83
CA LYS A 4 -78.68 -93.72 7.87
C LYS A 4 -77.92 -94.90 8.48
N ASP A 5 -77.84 -94.86 9.81
CA ASP A 5 -77.13 -95.75 10.74
C ASP A 5 -75.62 -95.51 10.89
N LYS A 6 -75.25 -94.27 11.27
CA LYS A 6 -74.06 -94.07 12.09
C LYS A 6 -74.40 -94.40 13.54
N THR A 7 -73.59 -95.23 14.19
CA THR A 7 -73.72 -95.55 15.62
C THR A 7 -73.43 -94.32 16.49
N LYS A 8 -73.95 -94.29 17.72
CA LYS A 8 -73.74 -93.17 18.67
C LYS A 8 -72.25 -92.86 18.88
N GLU A 9 -71.38 -93.87 18.82
CA GLU A 9 -69.93 -93.71 18.93
C GLU A 9 -69.31 -93.04 17.70
N GLU A 10 -69.77 -93.37 16.49
CA GLU A 10 -69.30 -92.72 15.25
C GLU A 10 -69.70 -91.24 15.19
N LEU A 11 -70.91 -90.89 15.64
CA LEU A 11 -71.35 -89.50 15.74
C LEU A 11 -70.56 -88.70 16.79
N LEU A 12 -70.20 -89.31 17.92
CA LEU A 12 -69.37 -88.67 18.95
C LEU A 12 -67.93 -88.46 18.47
N ALA A 13 -67.36 -89.42 17.73
CA ALA A 13 -66.04 -89.29 17.14
C ALA A 13 -65.99 -88.21 16.04
N GLU A 14 -67.04 -88.10 15.22
CA GLU A 14 -67.17 -87.04 14.21
C GLU A 14 -67.36 -85.66 14.85
N LEU A 15 -68.13 -85.56 15.94
CA LEU A 15 -68.30 -84.33 16.72
C LEU A 15 -66.97 -83.86 17.35
N ASP A 16 -66.17 -84.78 17.92
CA ASP A 16 -64.85 -84.45 18.46
C ASP A 16 -63.86 -84.05 17.36
N THR A 17 -63.94 -84.67 16.19
CA THR A 17 -63.14 -84.28 15.02
C THR A 17 -63.51 -82.88 14.54
N LEU A 18 -64.80 -82.57 14.41
CA LEU A 18 -65.30 -81.24 14.06
C LEU A 18 -64.90 -80.19 15.10
N ARG A 19 -64.98 -80.51 16.40
CA ARG A 19 -64.54 -79.62 17.48
C ARG A 19 -63.04 -79.32 17.40
N ARG A 20 -62.21 -80.33 17.10
CA ARG A 20 -60.77 -80.12 16.86
C ARG A 20 -60.51 -79.24 15.63
N GLN A 21 -61.23 -79.48 14.53
CA GLN A 21 -61.11 -78.64 13.32
C GLN A 21 -61.54 -77.19 13.57
N VAL A 22 -62.62 -76.97 14.33
CA VAL A 22 -63.07 -75.61 14.71
C VAL A 22 -62.02 -74.93 15.59
N ALA A 23 -61.46 -75.62 16.58
CA ALA A 23 -60.40 -75.07 17.43
C ALA A 23 -59.12 -74.75 16.63
N GLU A 24 -58.72 -75.59 15.66
CA GLU A 24 -57.60 -75.31 14.75
C GLU A 24 -57.88 -74.08 13.86
N LEU A 25 -59.10 -73.94 13.35
CA LEU A 25 -59.50 -72.78 12.55
C LEU A 25 -59.52 -71.48 13.36
N GLU A 26 -59.98 -71.53 14.62
CA GLU A 26 -59.95 -70.37 15.53
C GLU A 26 -58.51 -69.92 15.81
N VAL A 27 -57.58 -70.87 16.05
CA VAL A 27 -56.15 -70.57 16.22
C VAL A 27 -55.55 -69.96 14.94
N LEU A 28 -55.89 -70.51 13.77
CA LEU A 28 -55.39 -69.98 12.49
C LEU A 28 -55.94 -68.57 12.20
N GLN A 29 -57.21 -68.32 12.53
CA GLN A 29 -57.84 -67.01 12.36
C GLN A 29 -57.19 -65.96 13.26
N GLU A 30 -56.86 -66.31 14.50
CA GLU A 30 -56.15 -65.41 15.43
C GLU A 30 -54.72 -65.15 14.95
N GLN A 31 -54.01 -66.16 14.43
CA GLN A 31 -52.69 -65.99 13.82
C GLN A 31 -52.72 -65.09 12.58
N LEU A 32 -53.74 -65.21 11.72
CA LEU A 32 -53.91 -64.35 10.55
C LEU A 32 -54.16 -62.91 10.96
N LYS A 33 -55.05 -62.66 11.92
CA LYS A 33 -55.29 -61.32 12.46
C LYS A 33 -54.02 -60.70 13.05
N SER A 34 -53.27 -61.47 13.86
CA SER A 34 -52.00 -61.00 14.42
C SER A 34 -50.99 -60.64 13.32
N ARG A 35 -50.87 -61.46 12.26
CA ARG A 35 -49.99 -61.18 11.12
C ARG A 35 -50.44 -59.96 10.32
N GLU A 36 -51.74 -59.78 10.09
CA GLU A 36 -52.29 -58.61 9.42
C GLU A 36 -52.05 -57.34 10.24
N GLU A 37 -52.23 -57.39 11.56
CA GLU A 37 -51.92 -56.26 12.45
C GLU A 37 -50.43 -55.93 12.46
N ASP A 38 -49.56 -56.94 12.55
CA ASP A 38 -48.12 -56.74 12.53
C ASP A 38 -47.65 -56.17 11.19
N LEU A 39 -48.21 -56.66 10.07
CA LEU A 39 -47.95 -56.12 8.73
C LEU A 39 -48.43 -54.67 8.62
N ARG A 40 -49.66 -54.37 9.06
CA ARG A 40 -50.19 -53.00 9.07
C ARG A 40 -49.34 -52.06 9.92
N ARG A 41 -48.95 -52.48 11.13
CA ARG A 41 -48.05 -51.69 11.99
C ARG A 41 -46.66 -51.52 11.37
N SER A 42 -46.18 -52.51 10.61
CA SER A 42 -44.91 -52.40 9.89
C SER A 42 -45.02 -51.39 8.75
N GLU A 43 -46.06 -51.49 7.92
CA GLU A 43 -46.34 -50.56 6.81
C GLU A 43 -46.56 -49.11 7.30
N GLU A 44 -47.34 -48.92 8.37
CA GLU A 44 -47.56 -47.60 8.98
C GLU A 44 -46.27 -46.99 9.51
N ARG A 45 -45.39 -47.80 10.12
CA ARG A 45 -44.06 -47.35 10.54
C ARG A 45 -43.22 -46.94 9.34
N PHE A 46 -43.10 -47.78 8.32
CA PHE A 46 -42.32 -47.47 7.11
C PHE A 46 -42.85 -46.22 6.38
N ARG A 47 -44.17 -46.09 6.24
CA ARG A 47 -44.80 -44.91 5.62
C ARG A 47 -44.53 -43.66 6.44
N THR A 48 -44.63 -43.74 7.77
CA THR A 48 -44.30 -42.61 8.66
C THR A 48 -42.85 -42.16 8.48
N PHE A 49 -41.90 -43.10 8.44
CA PHE A 49 -40.48 -42.77 8.21
C PHE A 49 -40.24 -42.14 6.82
N ALA A 50 -40.86 -42.69 5.78
CA ALA A 50 -40.71 -42.21 4.40
C ALA A 50 -41.37 -40.82 4.20
N ASP A 51 -42.56 -40.61 4.77
CA ASP A 51 -43.29 -39.35 4.64
C ASP A 51 -42.67 -38.21 5.46
N SER A 52 -41.94 -38.55 6.53
CA SER A 52 -41.26 -37.58 7.40
C SER A 52 -39.85 -37.21 6.93
N THR A 53 -39.39 -37.70 5.77
CA THR A 53 -38.06 -37.29 5.25
C THR A 53 -38.08 -35.83 4.86
N TYR A 54 -36.99 -35.11 5.16
CA TYR A 54 -36.86 -33.72 4.73
C TYR A 54 -36.55 -33.60 3.23
N ASP A 55 -35.84 -34.57 2.69
CA ASP A 55 -35.54 -34.65 1.26
C ASP A 55 -36.76 -35.18 0.49
N TRP A 56 -36.88 -34.76 -0.77
CA TRP A 56 -37.91 -35.23 -1.68
C TRP A 56 -37.48 -36.59 -2.24
N GLU A 57 -38.15 -37.64 -1.76
CA GLU A 57 -37.87 -39.03 -2.11
C GLU A 57 -38.84 -39.49 -3.20
N THR A 58 -38.34 -40.24 -4.17
CA THR A 58 -39.17 -40.87 -5.20
C THR A 58 -38.76 -42.32 -5.38
N TRP A 59 -39.74 -43.18 -5.66
CA TRP A 59 -39.53 -44.52 -6.16
C TRP A 59 -40.35 -44.69 -7.44
N GLN A 60 -39.65 -44.90 -8.53
CA GLN A 60 -40.22 -45.19 -9.84
C GLN A 60 -40.11 -46.68 -10.12
N GLY A 61 -41.19 -47.32 -10.57
CA GLY A 61 -41.20 -48.72 -10.95
C GLY A 61 -40.51 -49.00 -12.28
N PRO A 62 -40.43 -50.28 -12.69
CA PRO A 62 -39.82 -50.70 -13.95
C PRO A 62 -40.45 -50.11 -15.21
N ASP A 63 -41.71 -49.70 -15.12
CA ASP A 63 -42.54 -49.13 -16.17
C ASP A 63 -42.42 -47.60 -16.30
N GLY A 64 -41.62 -46.96 -15.43
CA GLY A 64 -41.46 -45.51 -15.41
C GLY A 64 -42.56 -44.77 -14.65
N HIS A 65 -43.52 -45.44 -14.01
CA HIS A 65 -44.50 -44.77 -13.14
C HIS A 65 -43.98 -44.64 -11.72
N TYR A 66 -44.32 -43.55 -11.04
CA TYR A 66 -43.95 -43.38 -9.64
C TYR A 66 -44.82 -44.26 -8.74
N ILE A 67 -44.18 -45.22 -8.06
CA ILE A 67 -44.77 -46.05 -7.00
C ILE A 67 -44.95 -45.21 -5.73
N TYR A 68 -43.99 -44.33 -5.46
CA TYR A 68 -44.01 -43.47 -4.28
C TYR A 68 -43.32 -42.14 -4.54
N VAL A 69 -43.90 -41.07 -3.98
CA VAL A 69 -43.33 -39.72 -3.94
C VAL A 69 -43.60 -39.14 -2.56
N SER A 70 -42.56 -38.75 -1.82
CA SER A 70 -42.75 -38.24 -0.47
C SER A 70 -43.47 -36.88 -0.47
N PRO A 71 -44.31 -36.58 0.55
CA PRO A 71 -45.03 -35.30 0.64
C PRO A 71 -44.11 -34.07 0.69
N SER A 72 -42.85 -34.24 1.09
CA SER A 72 -41.83 -33.19 1.09
C SER A 72 -41.57 -32.57 -0.30
N CYS A 73 -42.01 -33.21 -1.38
CA CYS A 73 -41.97 -32.62 -2.72
C CYS A 73 -42.73 -31.29 -2.81
N GLU A 74 -43.83 -31.10 -2.06
CA GLU A 74 -44.64 -29.87 -2.11
C GLU A 74 -43.87 -28.68 -1.54
N ARG A 75 -43.12 -28.90 -0.45
CA ARG A 75 -42.24 -27.87 0.13
C ARG A 75 -41.14 -27.46 -0.84
N ILE A 76 -40.56 -28.43 -1.58
CA ILE A 76 -39.39 -28.20 -2.44
C ILE A 76 -39.78 -27.68 -3.83
N THR A 77 -40.86 -28.18 -4.42
CA THR A 77 -41.24 -27.91 -5.82
C THR A 77 -42.52 -27.06 -5.94
N GLY A 78 -43.36 -27.02 -4.92
CA GLY A 78 -44.71 -26.45 -4.96
C GLY A 78 -45.78 -27.38 -5.58
N TYR A 79 -45.40 -28.59 -6.01
CA TYR A 79 -46.31 -29.61 -6.56
C TYR A 79 -46.54 -30.74 -5.57
N ARG A 80 -47.74 -31.31 -5.57
CA ARG A 80 -48.12 -32.41 -4.68
C ARG A 80 -47.64 -33.75 -5.21
N SER A 81 -47.43 -34.70 -4.30
CA SER A 81 -46.97 -36.06 -4.63
C SER A 81 -47.85 -36.73 -5.68
N GLY A 82 -49.18 -36.60 -5.56
CA GLY A 82 -50.15 -37.14 -6.51
C GLY A 82 -50.01 -36.60 -7.94
N GLU A 83 -49.47 -35.39 -8.12
CA GLU A 83 -49.25 -34.81 -9.45
C GLU A 83 -48.07 -35.45 -10.17
N PHE A 84 -47.01 -35.80 -9.43
CA PHE A 84 -45.90 -36.56 -9.98
C PHE A 84 -46.32 -37.99 -10.35
N VAL A 85 -47.18 -38.62 -9.54
CA VAL A 85 -47.73 -39.95 -9.83
C VAL A 85 -48.64 -39.92 -11.06
N ALA A 86 -49.49 -38.90 -11.19
CA ALA A 86 -50.38 -38.74 -12.33
C ALA A 86 -49.66 -38.36 -13.63
N GLU A 87 -48.58 -37.58 -13.54
CA GLU A 87 -47.79 -37.11 -14.68
C GLU A 87 -46.28 -37.35 -14.43
N PRO A 88 -45.74 -38.54 -14.76
CA PRO A 88 -44.33 -38.84 -14.53
C PRO A 88 -43.34 -37.88 -15.24
N SER A 89 -43.75 -37.28 -16.37
CA SER A 89 -42.98 -36.27 -17.10
C SER A 89 -42.82 -34.94 -16.37
N LEU A 90 -43.59 -34.70 -15.31
CA LEU A 90 -43.52 -33.48 -14.51
C LEU A 90 -42.10 -33.23 -13.98
N MET A 91 -41.39 -34.28 -13.55
CA MET A 91 -40.00 -34.19 -13.10
C MET A 91 -39.09 -33.53 -14.13
N THR A 92 -39.14 -33.99 -15.39
CA THR A 92 -38.32 -33.44 -16.47
C THR A 92 -38.75 -32.02 -16.85
N ARG A 93 -40.06 -31.75 -16.80
CA ARG A 93 -40.64 -30.45 -17.16
C ARG A 93 -40.22 -29.32 -16.22
N ILE A 94 -40.07 -29.61 -14.93
CA ILE A 94 -39.67 -28.60 -13.94
C ILE A 94 -38.16 -28.34 -13.92
N VAL A 95 -37.33 -29.14 -14.61
CA VAL A 95 -35.89 -28.86 -14.75
C VAL A 95 -35.70 -27.56 -15.52
N HIS A 96 -34.79 -26.71 -15.04
CA HIS A 96 -34.45 -25.44 -15.68
C HIS A 96 -34.02 -25.66 -17.13
N PRO A 97 -34.46 -24.82 -18.11
CA PRO A 97 -34.20 -25.05 -19.54
C PRO A 97 -32.73 -25.29 -19.91
N GLU A 98 -31.81 -24.61 -19.23
CA GLU A 98 -30.36 -24.79 -19.45
C GLU A 98 -29.83 -26.16 -18.99
N ASP A 99 -30.48 -26.79 -18.01
CA ASP A 99 -30.03 -28.06 -17.42
C ASP A 99 -30.77 -29.27 -18.01
N GLN A 100 -31.85 -29.04 -18.79
CA GLN A 100 -32.68 -30.10 -19.38
C GLN A 100 -31.90 -31.03 -20.31
N ALA A 101 -30.97 -30.51 -21.10
CA ALA A 101 -30.16 -31.33 -22.00
C ALA A 101 -29.23 -32.29 -21.24
N ALA A 102 -28.66 -31.83 -20.11
CA ALA A 102 -27.73 -32.59 -19.31
C ALA A 102 -28.41 -33.67 -18.46
N ILE A 103 -29.56 -33.35 -17.87
CA ILE A 103 -30.27 -34.24 -16.93
C ILE A 103 -31.39 -35.05 -17.59
N GLY A 104 -31.98 -34.53 -18.68
CA GLY A 104 -33.11 -35.18 -19.36
C GLY A 104 -32.79 -36.60 -19.84
N LYS A 105 -31.54 -36.85 -20.25
CA LYS A 105 -31.07 -38.18 -20.64
C LYS A 105 -31.19 -39.19 -19.49
N HIS A 106 -30.81 -38.81 -18.26
CA HIS A 106 -30.94 -39.66 -17.07
C HIS A 106 -32.41 -39.96 -16.72
N PHE A 107 -33.30 -38.97 -16.84
CA PHE A 107 -34.72 -39.21 -16.58
C PHE A 107 -35.39 -40.08 -17.65
N MET A 108 -34.92 -40.03 -18.90
CA MET A 108 -35.48 -40.80 -20.03
C MET A 108 -34.86 -42.19 -20.22
N GLU A 109 -33.56 -42.35 -19.96
CA GLU A 109 -32.86 -43.63 -20.09
C GLU A 109 -33.03 -44.43 -18.80
N GLY A 110 -33.96 -45.39 -18.81
CA GLY A 110 -34.18 -46.35 -17.72
C GLY A 110 -33.07 -47.40 -17.61
N SER A 111 -31.80 -46.99 -17.69
CA SER A 111 -30.68 -47.93 -17.70
C SER A 111 -30.58 -48.67 -16.35
N PRO A 112 -30.52 -50.01 -16.35
CA PRO A 112 -30.30 -50.82 -15.16
C PRO A 112 -28.82 -50.80 -14.76
N ASP A 113 -28.27 -49.61 -14.54
CA ASP A 113 -26.92 -49.48 -14.03
C ASP A 113 -26.93 -49.72 -12.51
N GLN A 114 -25.94 -50.47 -12.00
CA GLN A 114 -25.82 -50.77 -10.56
C GLN A 114 -25.18 -49.61 -9.77
N GLY A 115 -24.71 -48.57 -10.47
CA GLY A 115 -24.11 -47.38 -9.88
C GLY A 115 -25.12 -46.39 -9.31
N ILE A 116 -24.64 -45.51 -8.41
CA ILE A 116 -25.39 -44.34 -7.95
C ILE A 116 -25.13 -43.20 -8.94
N PHE A 117 -26.18 -42.69 -9.56
CA PHE A 117 -26.13 -41.45 -10.33
C PHE A 117 -26.26 -40.26 -9.40
N GLN A 118 -25.34 -39.31 -9.49
CA GLN A 118 -25.38 -38.07 -8.71
C GLN A 118 -25.27 -36.85 -9.63
N ALA A 119 -26.15 -35.88 -9.45
CA ALA A 119 -26.09 -34.61 -10.16
C ALA A 119 -26.67 -33.46 -9.33
N ASP A 120 -26.10 -32.26 -9.48
CA ASP A 120 -26.71 -31.02 -9.01
C ASP A 120 -27.31 -30.28 -10.21
N PHE A 121 -28.60 -29.91 -10.15
CA PHE A 121 -29.27 -29.19 -11.23
C PHE A 121 -30.35 -28.24 -10.71
N ARG A 122 -30.78 -27.29 -11.54
CA ARG A 122 -31.82 -26.32 -11.19
C ARG A 122 -33.20 -26.81 -11.57
N ILE A 123 -34.17 -26.52 -10.72
CA ILE A 123 -35.60 -26.64 -11.02
C ILE A 123 -36.29 -25.29 -10.94
N LEU A 124 -37.40 -25.16 -11.64
CA LEU A 124 -38.37 -24.09 -11.50
C LEU A 124 -39.56 -24.62 -10.69
N THR A 125 -39.83 -24.00 -9.54
CA THR A 125 -41.00 -24.34 -8.73
C THR A 125 -42.29 -23.94 -9.46
N ARG A 126 -43.45 -24.37 -8.93
CA ARG A 126 -44.76 -23.94 -9.42
C ARG A 126 -44.91 -22.41 -9.52
N THR A 127 -44.24 -21.65 -8.65
CA THR A 127 -44.28 -20.17 -8.66
C THR A 127 -43.23 -19.54 -9.58
N GLY A 128 -42.38 -20.35 -10.22
CA GLY A 128 -41.28 -19.89 -11.06
C GLY A 128 -40.00 -19.56 -10.29
N GLU A 129 -39.92 -19.88 -8.99
CA GLU A 129 -38.67 -19.72 -8.21
C GLU A 129 -37.63 -20.75 -8.67
N GLU A 130 -36.39 -20.32 -8.87
CA GLU A 130 -35.28 -21.23 -9.16
C GLU A 130 -34.72 -21.84 -7.86
N ARG A 131 -34.60 -23.18 -7.83
CA ARG A 131 -33.96 -23.93 -6.74
C ARG A 131 -32.94 -24.92 -7.25
N TRP A 132 -31.84 -25.07 -6.53
CA TRP A 132 -30.82 -26.09 -6.79
C TRP A 132 -31.16 -27.38 -6.06
N ILE A 133 -31.21 -28.47 -6.81
CA ILE A 133 -31.47 -29.82 -6.31
C ILE A 133 -30.19 -30.64 -6.43
N SER A 134 -29.78 -31.26 -5.33
CA SER A 134 -28.79 -32.33 -5.32
C SER A 134 -29.53 -33.65 -5.39
N HIS A 135 -29.38 -34.35 -6.52
CA HIS A 135 -30.10 -35.56 -6.88
C HIS A 135 -29.17 -36.77 -6.78
N TYR A 136 -29.62 -37.77 -6.02
CA TYR A 136 -28.99 -39.08 -5.93
C TYR A 136 -30.01 -40.11 -6.39
N CYS A 137 -29.67 -40.90 -7.41
CA CYS A 137 -30.55 -41.93 -7.93
C CYS A 137 -29.82 -43.27 -8.01
N GLN A 138 -30.50 -44.33 -7.59
CA GLN A 138 -29.95 -45.68 -7.60
C GLN A 138 -31.02 -46.68 -8.03
N GLY A 139 -30.57 -47.75 -8.69
CA GLY A 139 -31.41 -48.89 -8.99
C GLY A 139 -31.86 -49.63 -7.72
N VAL A 140 -33.08 -50.17 -7.74
CA VAL A 140 -33.63 -51.03 -6.70
C VAL A 140 -33.82 -52.42 -7.31
N PHE A 141 -33.26 -53.44 -6.64
CA PHE A 141 -33.31 -54.82 -7.11
C PHE A 141 -33.89 -55.73 -6.02
N GLY A 142 -34.68 -56.72 -6.44
CA GLY A 142 -35.20 -57.77 -5.59
C GLY A 142 -34.10 -58.72 -5.09
N ALA A 143 -34.42 -59.57 -4.12
CA ALA A 143 -33.49 -60.57 -3.60
C ALA A 143 -33.05 -61.61 -4.66
N ASP A 144 -33.82 -61.75 -5.73
CA ASP A 144 -33.58 -62.57 -6.92
C ASP A 144 -32.83 -61.81 -8.04
N GLY A 145 -32.47 -60.54 -7.81
CA GLY A 145 -31.85 -59.68 -8.82
C GLY A 145 -32.83 -59.05 -9.81
N ALA A 146 -34.14 -59.21 -9.62
CA ALA A 146 -35.13 -58.58 -10.49
C ALA A 146 -35.09 -57.04 -10.35
N TRP A 147 -35.18 -56.33 -11.47
CA TRP A 147 -35.29 -54.87 -11.49
C TRP A 147 -36.63 -54.42 -10.91
N LEU A 148 -36.61 -53.69 -9.81
CA LEU A 148 -37.78 -53.13 -9.13
C LEU A 148 -37.95 -51.61 -9.39
N GLY A 149 -37.20 -51.09 -10.37
CA GLY A 149 -37.19 -49.67 -10.67
C GLY A 149 -36.05 -48.93 -9.96
N ARG A 150 -36.19 -47.62 -9.79
CA ARG A 150 -35.17 -46.75 -9.20
C ARG A 150 -35.72 -45.89 -8.09
N ARG A 151 -34.88 -45.61 -7.10
CA ARG A 151 -35.16 -44.64 -6.04
C ARG A 151 -34.29 -43.41 -6.23
N ALA A 152 -34.86 -42.24 -6.00
CA ALA A 152 -34.09 -41.00 -5.93
C ALA A 152 -34.36 -40.19 -4.67
N SER A 153 -33.31 -39.54 -4.17
CA SER A 153 -33.36 -38.53 -3.11
C SER A 153 -32.98 -37.18 -3.70
N ASN A 154 -33.82 -36.17 -3.45
CA ASN A 154 -33.70 -34.83 -4.02
C ASN A 154 -33.64 -33.82 -2.87
N ARG A 155 -32.45 -33.28 -2.62
CA ARG A 155 -32.23 -32.28 -1.57
C ARG A 155 -32.18 -30.88 -2.15
N ASP A 156 -32.93 -29.96 -1.56
CA ASP A 156 -32.76 -28.53 -1.84
C ASP A 156 -31.42 -28.04 -1.26
N VAL A 157 -30.50 -27.68 -2.15
CA VAL A 157 -29.17 -27.15 -1.82
C VAL A 157 -29.02 -25.69 -2.26
N SER A 158 -30.14 -24.98 -2.50
CA SER A 158 -30.16 -23.59 -2.96
C SER A 158 -29.38 -22.67 -2.04
N LEU A 159 -29.62 -22.76 -0.73
CA LEU A 159 -28.90 -21.94 0.25
C LEU A 159 -27.39 -22.19 0.20
N ARG A 160 -26.98 -23.47 0.22
CA ARG A 160 -25.56 -23.86 0.13
C ARG A 160 -24.90 -23.32 -1.14
N LYS A 161 -25.54 -23.48 -2.30
CA LYS A 161 -25.01 -22.99 -3.59
C LYS A 161 -24.91 -21.46 -3.61
N ARG A 162 -25.90 -20.74 -3.09
CA ARG A 162 -25.85 -19.26 -2.99
C ARG A 162 -24.69 -18.81 -2.11
N THR A 163 -24.55 -19.38 -0.91
CA THR A 163 -23.44 -19.06 0.00
C THR A 163 -22.07 -19.43 -0.59
N GLU A 164 -21.93 -20.55 -1.31
CA GLU A 164 -20.69 -20.90 -2.01
C GLU A 164 -20.33 -19.89 -3.11
N ILE A 165 -21.31 -19.41 -3.86
CA ILE A 165 -21.12 -18.40 -4.91
C ILE A 165 -20.71 -17.06 -4.29
N GLU A 166 -21.42 -16.61 -3.24
CA GLU A 166 -21.11 -15.39 -2.48
C GLU A 166 -19.69 -15.46 -1.90
N LEU A 167 -19.34 -16.55 -1.21
CA LEU A 167 -18.01 -16.75 -0.65
C LEU A 167 -16.92 -16.73 -1.73
N ARG A 168 -17.17 -17.33 -2.89
CA ARG A 168 -16.25 -17.27 -4.04
C ARG A 168 -16.11 -15.85 -4.60
N ARG A 169 -17.16 -15.03 -4.58
CA ARG A 169 -17.08 -13.61 -4.99
C ARG A 169 -16.24 -12.80 -4.00
N VAL A 170 -16.56 -12.89 -2.71
CA VAL A 170 -15.83 -12.21 -1.64
C VAL A 170 -14.34 -12.59 -1.62
N ASN A 171 -14.02 -13.89 -1.72
CA ASN A 171 -12.63 -14.35 -1.76
C ASN A 171 -11.86 -13.82 -2.99
N ARG A 172 -12.51 -13.70 -4.15
CA ARG A 172 -11.88 -13.12 -5.35
C ARG A 172 -11.58 -11.64 -5.15
N ALA A 173 -12.54 -10.86 -4.63
CA ALA A 173 -12.34 -9.45 -4.34
C ALA A 173 -11.22 -9.22 -3.28
N LEU A 174 -11.19 -10.01 -2.21
CA LEU A 174 -10.12 -9.96 -1.20
C LEU A 174 -8.74 -10.26 -1.78
N LYS A 175 -8.65 -11.23 -2.69
CA LYS A 175 -7.38 -11.59 -3.32
C LYS A 175 -6.86 -10.49 -4.24
N VAL A 176 -7.75 -9.87 -5.02
CA VAL A 176 -7.40 -8.69 -5.85
C VAL A 176 -6.91 -7.54 -4.97
N LEU A 177 -7.59 -7.27 -3.85
CA LEU A 177 -7.18 -6.24 -2.89
C LEU A 177 -5.75 -6.50 -2.39
N GLY A 178 -5.48 -7.70 -1.87
CA GLY A 178 -4.16 -8.04 -1.32
C GLY A 178 -3.02 -7.99 -2.34
N GLU A 179 -3.25 -8.43 -3.59
CA GLU A 179 -2.24 -8.33 -4.65
C GLU A 179 -2.01 -6.88 -5.10
N SER A 180 -3.06 -6.05 -5.12
CA SER A 180 -2.94 -4.63 -5.48
C SER A 180 -2.05 -3.84 -4.52
N SER A 181 -2.14 -4.11 -3.21
CA SER A 181 -1.29 -3.45 -2.22
C SER A 181 0.18 -3.85 -2.38
N GLN A 182 0.47 -5.06 -2.86
CA GLN A 182 1.84 -5.51 -3.18
C GLN A 182 2.37 -4.85 -4.47
N ALA A 183 1.55 -4.75 -5.51
CA ALA A 183 1.91 -4.06 -6.74
C ALA A 183 2.28 -2.60 -6.48
N MET A 184 1.49 -1.91 -5.63
CA MET A 184 1.78 -0.55 -5.19
C MET A 184 3.17 -0.40 -4.57
N ALA A 185 3.59 -1.34 -3.72
CA ALA A 185 4.89 -1.28 -3.05
C ALA A 185 6.09 -1.40 -4.01
N ARG A 186 5.89 -2.03 -5.18
CA ARG A 186 6.94 -2.27 -6.19
C ARG A 186 6.92 -1.26 -7.33
N ALA A 187 5.80 -0.58 -7.53
CA ALA A 187 5.61 0.32 -8.66
C ALA A 187 6.63 1.46 -8.67
N THR A 188 7.23 1.67 -9.84
CA THR A 188 8.06 2.85 -10.16
C THR A 188 7.37 3.83 -11.09
N ASP A 189 6.40 3.35 -11.87
CA ASP A 189 5.70 4.10 -12.90
C ASP A 189 4.18 4.06 -12.69
N GLU A 190 3.53 5.21 -12.89
CA GLU A 190 2.08 5.37 -12.73
C GLU A 190 1.29 4.53 -13.74
N LYS A 191 1.73 4.49 -15.00
CA LYS A 191 1.01 3.80 -16.06
C LYS A 191 1.11 2.29 -15.90
N GLU A 192 2.29 1.79 -15.55
CA GLU A 192 2.51 0.38 -15.27
C GLU A 192 1.68 -0.10 -14.07
N PHE A 193 1.65 0.65 -12.97
CA PHE A 193 0.85 0.35 -11.79
C PHE A 193 -0.64 0.21 -12.12
N LEU A 194 -1.22 1.18 -12.81
CA LEU A 194 -2.64 1.16 -13.17
C LEU A 194 -2.99 0.01 -14.13
N ALA A 195 -2.06 -0.34 -15.04
CA ALA A 195 -2.21 -1.48 -15.94
C ALA A 195 -2.12 -2.82 -15.21
N GLU A 196 -1.24 -2.94 -14.21
CA GLU A 196 -1.14 -4.13 -13.36
C GLU A 196 -2.41 -4.32 -12.52
N VAL A 197 -2.91 -3.25 -11.87
CA VAL A 197 -4.19 -3.27 -11.13
C VAL A 197 -5.34 -3.73 -12.02
N SER A 198 -5.45 -3.16 -13.22
CA SER A 198 -6.50 -3.54 -14.17
C SER A 198 -6.41 -5.02 -14.53
N ARG A 199 -5.21 -5.56 -14.77
CA ARG A 199 -4.99 -6.99 -15.04
C ARG A 199 -5.35 -7.88 -13.86
N MET A 200 -4.96 -7.53 -12.64
CA MET A 200 -5.29 -8.32 -11.43
C MET A 200 -6.81 -8.44 -11.24
N ILE A 201 -7.57 -7.37 -11.48
CA ILE A 201 -9.04 -7.41 -11.43
C ILE A 201 -9.58 -8.47 -12.40
N ILE A 202 -8.98 -8.67 -13.57
CA ILE A 202 -9.41 -9.69 -14.53
C ILE A 202 -8.90 -11.08 -14.13
N ASP A 203 -7.58 -11.24 -13.99
CA ASP A 203 -6.94 -12.55 -13.86
C ASP A 203 -7.27 -13.22 -12.52
N VAL A 204 -7.41 -12.43 -11.46
CA VAL A 204 -7.68 -12.89 -10.10
C VAL A 204 -9.14 -12.69 -9.73
N GLY A 205 -9.71 -11.53 -10.05
CA GLY A 205 -11.10 -11.21 -9.75
C GLY A 205 -12.10 -11.95 -10.65
N GLY A 206 -11.69 -12.35 -11.85
CA GLY A 206 -12.53 -13.03 -12.82
C GLY A 206 -13.62 -12.14 -13.43
N TYR A 207 -13.45 -10.81 -13.37
CA TYR A 207 -14.36 -9.86 -14.00
C TYR A 207 -14.17 -9.85 -15.53
N ARG A 208 -15.14 -9.25 -16.24
CA ARG A 208 -15.17 -9.26 -17.70
C ARG A 208 -14.33 -8.16 -18.33
N LEU A 209 -14.36 -6.96 -17.74
CA LEU A 209 -13.58 -5.79 -18.15
C LEU A 209 -13.26 -4.94 -16.91
N ALA A 210 -12.05 -4.41 -16.85
CA ALA A 210 -11.62 -3.42 -15.88
C ALA A 210 -10.88 -2.31 -16.62
N TRP A 211 -11.20 -1.05 -16.35
CA TRP A 211 -10.47 0.07 -16.91
C TRP A 211 -10.49 1.29 -15.99
N ILE A 212 -9.41 2.06 -16.03
CA ILE A 212 -9.23 3.27 -15.24
C ILE A 212 -9.22 4.45 -16.21
N GLY A 213 -10.04 5.46 -15.89
CA GLY A 213 -10.16 6.68 -16.68
C GLY A 213 -9.91 7.93 -15.83
N PHE A 214 -9.20 8.89 -16.38
CA PHE A 214 -8.98 10.20 -15.74
C PHE A 214 -9.88 11.26 -16.35
N ALA A 215 -10.53 12.02 -15.46
CA ALA A 215 -11.32 13.19 -15.82
C ALA A 215 -10.41 14.22 -16.51
N GLN A 216 -10.85 14.72 -17.66
CA GLN A 216 -10.20 15.82 -18.36
C GLN A 216 -11.00 17.10 -18.11
N ASP A 217 -10.28 18.22 -17.95
CA ASP A 217 -10.86 19.56 -17.84
C ASP A 217 -11.02 20.19 -19.25
N ASP A 218 -11.56 19.43 -20.21
CA ASP A 218 -11.91 19.91 -21.55
C ASP A 218 -13.39 20.38 -21.62
N GLU A 219 -13.79 21.01 -22.73
CA GLU A 219 -15.15 21.59 -22.88
C GLU A 219 -16.28 20.56 -22.69
N VAL A 220 -16.01 19.30 -23.04
CA VAL A 220 -16.97 18.19 -22.96
C VAL A 220 -16.87 17.40 -21.66
N GLN A 221 -15.93 17.75 -20.78
CA GLN A 221 -15.62 17.06 -19.54
C GLN A 221 -15.43 15.56 -19.78
N SER A 222 -14.53 15.19 -20.69
CA SER A 222 -14.31 13.81 -21.10
C SER A 222 -13.60 12.99 -20.02
N VAL A 223 -13.73 11.67 -20.12
CA VAL A 223 -12.98 10.72 -19.29
C VAL A 223 -12.02 9.96 -20.21
N ARG A 224 -10.72 10.21 -20.06
CA ARG A 224 -9.68 9.59 -20.88
C ARG A 224 -9.23 8.26 -20.25
N PRO A 225 -9.36 7.12 -20.95
CA PRO A 225 -8.79 5.85 -20.49
C PRO A 225 -7.27 5.94 -20.32
N VAL A 226 -6.75 5.44 -19.21
CA VAL A 226 -5.31 5.38 -18.92
C VAL A 226 -4.78 3.97 -18.72
N ALA A 227 -5.65 3.04 -18.33
CA ALA A 227 -5.34 1.63 -18.21
C ALA A 227 -6.59 0.79 -18.45
N GLN A 228 -6.42 -0.42 -18.99
CA GLN A 228 -7.51 -1.37 -19.21
C GLN A 228 -6.99 -2.81 -19.22
N ALA A 229 -7.88 -3.76 -18.90
CA ALA A 229 -7.67 -5.19 -19.09
C ALA A 229 -9.01 -5.91 -19.24
N GLY A 230 -9.01 -7.07 -19.90
CA GLY A 230 -10.18 -7.90 -20.12
C GLY A 230 -10.75 -7.79 -21.52
N PHE A 231 -12.01 -8.17 -21.70
CA PHE A 231 -12.65 -8.22 -23.01
C PHE A 231 -13.17 -6.84 -23.43
N GLU A 232 -12.27 -5.99 -23.93
CA GLU A 232 -12.60 -4.61 -24.34
C GLU A 232 -13.11 -4.51 -25.78
N ASP A 233 -12.47 -5.18 -26.75
CA ASP A 233 -12.92 -5.31 -28.16
C ASP A 233 -13.32 -3.97 -28.83
N GLY A 234 -12.56 -2.90 -28.60
CA GLY A 234 -12.83 -1.56 -29.15
C GLY A 234 -14.03 -0.85 -28.54
N TYR A 235 -14.48 -1.27 -27.36
CA TYR A 235 -15.54 -0.61 -26.58
C TYR A 235 -15.18 0.85 -26.29
N LEU A 236 -14.03 1.11 -25.65
CA LEU A 236 -13.61 2.43 -25.18
C LEU A 236 -13.27 3.40 -26.32
N GLU A 237 -12.99 2.90 -27.51
CA GLU A 237 -12.84 3.72 -28.72
C GLU A 237 -14.19 4.17 -29.30
N LYS A 238 -15.26 3.41 -29.03
CA LYS A 238 -16.61 3.65 -29.57
C LYS A 238 -17.53 4.38 -28.61
N VAL A 239 -17.23 4.34 -27.31
CA VAL A 239 -18.06 4.97 -26.28
C VAL A 239 -17.51 6.32 -25.83
N ASP A 240 -18.32 7.37 -25.99
CA ASP A 240 -18.04 8.66 -25.40
C ASP A 240 -18.48 8.68 -23.93
N ILE A 241 -17.52 8.85 -23.03
CA ILE A 241 -17.76 8.93 -21.59
C ILE A 241 -17.38 10.33 -21.11
N SER A 242 -18.33 10.97 -20.42
CA SER A 242 -18.18 12.31 -19.85
C SER A 242 -18.43 12.27 -18.34
N TRP A 243 -17.96 13.28 -17.61
CA TRP A 243 -18.32 13.53 -16.21
C TRP A 243 -19.25 14.74 -16.04
N ALA A 244 -19.66 15.39 -17.13
CA ALA A 244 -20.67 16.45 -17.16
C ALA A 244 -22.08 15.94 -16.77
N GLU A 245 -22.99 16.86 -16.48
CA GLU A 245 -24.41 16.55 -16.23
C GLU A 245 -25.25 16.33 -17.51
N ASN A 246 -24.67 15.65 -18.50
CA ASN A 246 -25.35 15.30 -19.77
C ASN A 246 -25.68 13.78 -19.82
N PRO A 247 -26.42 13.29 -20.84
CA PRO A 247 -26.71 11.86 -20.96
C PRO A 247 -25.47 10.96 -20.93
N LYS A 248 -24.34 11.42 -21.48
CA LYS A 248 -23.04 10.72 -21.49
C LYS A 248 -22.25 10.85 -20.17
N GLY A 249 -22.74 11.57 -19.17
CA GLY A 249 -22.10 11.68 -17.85
C GLY A 249 -23.01 11.37 -16.66
N ARG A 250 -24.23 10.90 -16.94
CA ARG A 250 -25.17 10.34 -15.96
C ARG A 250 -25.03 8.82 -15.76
N GLY A 251 -24.12 8.19 -16.49
CA GLY A 251 -23.73 6.80 -16.27
C GLY A 251 -22.93 6.61 -14.97
N PRO A 252 -22.57 5.37 -14.62
CA PRO A 252 -21.81 5.05 -13.41
C PRO A 252 -20.52 5.86 -13.30
N THR A 253 -19.70 5.89 -14.36
CA THR A 253 -18.39 6.57 -14.39
C THR A 253 -18.49 8.06 -14.08
N GLY A 254 -19.30 8.80 -14.86
CA GLY A 254 -19.45 10.25 -14.68
C GLY A 254 -20.08 10.62 -13.33
N THR A 255 -21.00 9.79 -12.83
CA THR A 255 -21.62 9.99 -11.51
C THR A 255 -20.62 9.76 -10.38
N ALA A 256 -19.79 8.71 -10.47
CA ALA A 256 -18.76 8.44 -9.47
C ALA A 256 -17.71 9.56 -9.40
N ILE A 257 -17.29 10.08 -10.56
CA ILE A 257 -16.35 11.20 -10.63
C ILE A 257 -16.94 12.46 -9.98
N ARG A 258 -18.19 12.82 -10.34
CA ARG A 258 -18.85 14.04 -9.87
C ARG A 258 -19.21 13.99 -8.38
N THR A 259 -19.68 12.85 -7.90
CA THR A 259 -20.15 12.70 -6.50
C THR A 259 -19.05 12.26 -5.55
N GLY A 260 -17.97 11.68 -6.07
CA GLY A 260 -16.91 11.06 -5.27
C GLY A 260 -17.38 9.83 -4.50
N ARG A 261 -18.46 9.16 -4.93
CA ARG A 261 -19.02 7.95 -4.32
C ARG A 261 -19.09 6.80 -5.34
N PRO A 262 -18.92 5.53 -4.91
CA PRO A 262 -19.19 4.37 -5.77
C PRO A 262 -20.58 4.43 -6.39
N THR A 263 -20.68 4.08 -7.68
CA THR A 263 -21.96 4.01 -8.40
C THR A 263 -22.06 2.67 -9.12
N VAL A 264 -23.15 1.94 -8.88
CA VAL A 264 -23.41 0.62 -9.46
C VAL A 264 -24.58 0.69 -10.45
N CYS A 265 -24.39 0.11 -11.63
CA CYS A 265 -25.47 -0.29 -12.53
C CYS A 265 -25.69 -1.80 -12.35
N ARG A 266 -26.73 -2.16 -11.58
CA ARG A 266 -27.05 -3.56 -11.26
C ARG A 266 -27.50 -4.35 -12.49
N ASN A 267 -28.13 -3.71 -13.47
CA ASN A 267 -28.61 -4.39 -14.66
C ASN A 267 -28.55 -3.47 -15.88
N ILE A 268 -27.53 -3.68 -16.72
CA ILE A 268 -27.26 -2.85 -17.91
C ILE A 268 -28.43 -2.90 -18.91
N LEU A 269 -29.09 -4.06 -19.03
CA LEU A 269 -30.22 -4.25 -19.94
C LEU A 269 -31.42 -3.37 -19.54
N LYS A 270 -31.67 -3.19 -18.24
CA LYS A 270 -32.86 -2.52 -17.72
C LYS A 270 -32.63 -1.07 -17.25
N ASP A 271 -31.39 -0.67 -16.97
CA ASP A 271 -31.11 0.65 -16.40
C ASP A 271 -31.22 1.77 -17.45
N PRO A 272 -32.16 2.73 -17.31
CA PRO A 272 -32.32 3.83 -18.26
C PRO A 272 -31.11 4.76 -18.32
N LYS A 273 -30.34 4.92 -17.23
CA LYS A 273 -29.15 5.78 -17.18
C LYS A 273 -28.01 5.21 -18.01
N PHE A 274 -28.01 3.90 -18.28
CA PHE A 274 -27.01 3.24 -19.11
C PHE A 274 -27.32 3.27 -20.61
N ALA A 275 -28.44 3.89 -21.01
CA ALA A 275 -28.92 3.88 -22.40
C ALA A 275 -27.87 4.26 -23.47
N PRO A 276 -27.01 5.29 -23.27
CA PRO A 276 -26.03 5.68 -24.31
C PRO A 276 -25.01 4.59 -24.66
N TRP A 277 -24.76 3.64 -23.76
CA TRP A 277 -23.71 2.62 -23.91
C TRP A 277 -24.24 1.20 -24.00
N ARG A 278 -25.55 1.01 -23.80
CA ARG A 278 -26.17 -0.30 -23.61
C ARG A 278 -25.92 -1.26 -24.77
N GLU A 279 -26.09 -0.80 -26.00
CA GLU A 279 -25.93 -1.64 -27.19
C GLU A 279 -24.51 -2.23 -27.27
N GLU A 280 -23.51 -1.38 -27.07
CA GLU A 280 -22.09 -1.77 -27.15
C GLU A 280 -21.66 -2.65 -25.97
N ALA A 281 -22.22 -2.40 -24.78
CA ALA A 281 -21.99 -3.20 -23.59
C ALA A 281 -22.61 -4.60 -23.69
N LEU A 282 -23.85 -4.71 -24.19
CA LEU A 282 -24.53 -6.00 -24.35
C LEU A 282 -23.85 -6.88 -25.41
N ARG A 283 -23.36 -6.29 -26.51
CA ARG A 283 -22.57 -7.02 -27.53
C ARG A 283 -21.35 -7.74 -26.95
N ARG A 284 -20.79 -7.25 -25.84
CA ARG A 284 -19.59 -7.80 -25.18
C ARG A 284 -19.88 -8.70 -23.98
N GLY A 285 -21.17 -8.86 -23.66
CA GLY A 285 -21.65 -9.68 -22.56
C GLY A 285 -21.48 -9.03 -21.19
N TYR A 286 -21.65 -7.70 -21.09
CA TYR A 286 -21.67 -7.01 -19.81
C TYR A 286 -23.09 -7.00 -19.22
N GLY A 287 -23.28 -7.64 -18.06
CA GLY A 287 -24.57 -7.69 -17.35
C GLY A 287 -24.75 -6.59 -16.31
N SER A 288 -23.65 -6.18 -15.66
CA SER A 288 -23.62 -5.12 -14.67
C SER A 288 -22.29 -4.36 -14.71
N SER A 289 -22.24 -3.18 -14.09
CA SER A 289 -21.00 -2.40 -13.94
C SER A 289 -20.96 -1.63 -12.62
N ILE A 290 -19.76 -1.38 -12.12
CA ILE A 290 -19.48 -0.50 -10.99
C ILE A 290 -18.40 0.51 -11.38
N ALA A 291 -18.58 1.76 -10.94
CA ALA A 291 -17.58 2.81 -11.05
C ALA A 291 -17.19 3.30 -9.66
N LEU A 292 -15.89 3.32 -9.40
CA LEU A 292 -15.28 3.62 -8.11
C LEU A 292 -14.39 4.86 -8.26
N PRO A 293 -14.57 5.91 -7.45
CA PRO A 293 -13.81 7.14 -7.59
C PRO A 293 -12.32 6.93 -7.29
N ILE A 294 -11.45 7.46 -8.14
CA ILE A 294 -10.00 7.51 -7.89
C ILE A 294 -9.62 8.92 -7.47
N ARG A 295 -8.89 9.04 -6.37
CA ARG A 295 -8.49 10.29 -5.76
C ARG A 295 -6.98 10.49 -5.81
N ALA A 296 -6.56 11.73 -6.00
CA ALA A 296 -5.19 12.16 -5.75
C ALA A 296 -5.22 13.51 -5.04
N SER A 297 -4.42 13.63 -3.97
CA SER A 297 -4.33 14.87 -3.15
C SER A 297 -5.70 15.40 -2.70
N GLY A 298 -6.63 14.50 -2.34
CA GLY A 298 -7.98 14.84 -1.87
C GLY A 298 -9.01 15.14 -2.97
N LYS A 299 -8.60 15.35 -4.22
CA LYS A 299 -9.52 15.60 -5.35
C LYS A 299 -9.82 14.29 -6.09
N VAL A 300 -11.06 14.11 -6.56
CA VAL A 300 -11.42 13.02 -7.47
C VAL A 300 -10.85 13.37 -8.85
N ILE A 301 -9.98 12.51 -9.37
CA ILE A 301 -9.28 12.73 -10.65
C ILE A 301 -9.75 11.76 -11.75
N GLY A 302 -10.61 10.81 -11.40
CA GLY A 302 -11.02 9.75 -12.31
C GLY A 302 -11.85 8.67 -11.63
N ALA A 303 -12.03 7.55 -12.32
CA ALA A 303 -12.71 6.39 -11.79
C ALA A 303 -12.10 5.08 -12.30
N LEU A 304 -12.12 4.06 -11.43
CA LEU A 304 -11.92 2.65 -11.77
C LEU A 304 -13.28 2.04 -12.09
N ASN A 305 -13.40 1.44 -13.28
CA ASN A 305 -14.65 0.87 -13.79
C ASN A 305 -14.48 -0.63 -13.95
N ILE A 306 -15.41 -1.41 -13.42
CA ILE A 306 -15.39 -2.87 -13.44
C ILE A 306 -16.73 -3.38 -13.97
N TYR A 307 -16.69 -4.36 -14.87
CA TYR A 307 -17.84 -4.96 -15.53
C TYR A 307 -17.88 -6.45 -15.26
N ALA A 308 -19.06 -6.96 -14.93
CA ALA A 308 -19.33 -8.38 -14.74
C ALA A 308 -20.26 -8.92 -15.83
N LYS A 309 -20.26 -10.25 -16.03
CA LYS A 309 -21.13 -10.90 -17.01
C LYS A 309 -22.57 -10.98 -16.49
N GLU A 310 -22.70 -11.18 -15.18
CA GLU A 310 -23.95 -11.40 -14.49
C GLU A 310 -24.64 -10.05 -14.20
N PRO A 311 -25.99 -9.98 -14.32
CA PRO A 311 -26.73 -8.93 -13.66
C PRO A 311 -26.58 -9.09 -12.14
N ASP A 312 -26.60 -7.97 -11.44
CA ASP A 312 -26.54 -7.87 -9.98
C ASP A 312 -25.32 -8.59 -9.38
N ALA A 313 -24.15 -8.43 -10.02
CA ALA A 313 -22.92 -9.07 -9.56
C ALA A 313 -22.43 -8.48 -8.23
N PHE A 314 -22.51 -7.16 -8.08
CA PHE A 314 -21.94 -6.37 -6.98
C PHE A 314 -22.89 -6.26 -5.78
N ASP A 315 -22.80 -7.23 -4.87
CA ASP A 315 -23.46 -7.18 -3.56
C ASP A 315 -22.78 -6.16 -2.60
N PRO A 316 -23.38 -5.83 -1.44
CA PRO A 316 -22.82 -4.83 -0.52
C PRO A 316 -21.40 -5.17 -0.02
N GLU A 317 -21.13 -6.44 0.28
CA GLU A 317 -19.81 -6.91 0.72
C GLU A 317 -18.75 -6.79 -0.38
N GLU A 318 -19.05 -7.20 -1.61
CA GLU A 318 -18.17 -7.07 -2.76
C GLU A 318 -17.93 -5.59 -3.11
N LEU A 319 -18.96 -4.76 -3.07
CA LEU A 319 -18.84 -3.31 -3.25
C LEU A 319 -17.87 -2.70 -2.24
N ARG A 320 -17.99 -3.06 -0.96
CA ARG A 320 -17.10 -2.56 0.09
C ARG A 320 -15.64 -2.91 -0.18
N LEU A 321 -15.36 -4.14 -0.61
CA LEU A 321 -14.01 -4.59 -0.93
C LEU A 321 -13.44 -3.90 -2.17
N LEU A 322 -14.26 -3.70 -3.21
CA LEU A 322 -13.84 -2.98 -4.41
C LEU A 322 -13.64 -1.48 -4.13
N GLU A 323 -14.39 -0.88 -3.21
CA GLU A 323 -14.14 0.47 -2.73
C GLU A 323 -12.82 0.57 -1.97
N GLU A 324 -12.50 -0.41 -1.13
CA GLU A 324 -11.20 -0.53 -0.46
C GLU A 324 -10.05 -0.62 -1.49
N LEU A 325 -10.23 -1.41 -2.55
CA LEU A 325 -9.28 -1.50 -3.66
C LEU A 325 -9.09 -0.14 -4.35
N ALA A 326 -10.16 0.58 -4.65
CA ALA A 326 -10.07 1.90 -5.27
C ALA A 326 -9.37 2.94 -4.38
N ASN A 327 -9.53 2.83 -3.05
CA ASN A 327 -8.82 3.66 -2.08
C ASN A 327 -7.33 3.33 -2.05
N ASP A 328 -6.95 2.05 -2.08
CA ASP A 328 -5.54 1.62 -2.17
C ASP A 328 -4.88 2.13 -3.46
N VAL A 329 -5.58 2.02 -4.59
CA VAL A 329 -5.11 2.58 -5.88
C VAL A 329 -4.92 4.09 -5.79
N SER A 330 -5.86 4.79 -5.17
CA SER A 330 -5.80 6.25 -4.95
C SER A 330 -4.60 6.65 -4.09
N TYR A 331 -4.34 5.90 -3.02
CA TYR A 331 -3.19 6.10 -2.14
C TYR A 331 -1.87 5.84 -2.88
N GLY A 332 -1.76 4.70 -3.58
CA GLY A 332 -0.59 4.34 -4.37
C GLY A 332 -0.25 5.37 -5.43
N LEU A 333 -1.26 5.87 -6.13
CA LEU A 333 -1.10 6.93 -7.12
C LEU A 333 -0.56 8.23 -6.53
N THR A 334 -1.10 8.63 -5.37
CA THR A 334 -0.63 9.83 -4.65
C THR A 334 0.81 9.65 -4.19
N ALA A 335 1.17 8.47 -3.67
CA ALA A 335 2.52 8.16 -3.23
C ALA A 335 3.53 8.20 -4.40
N LEU A 336 3.17 7.61 -5.55
CA LEU A 336 4.00 7.64 -6.76
C LEU A 336 4.25 9.06 -7.25
N ARG A 337 3.19 9.88 -7.37
CA ARG A 337 3.32 11.28 -7.82
C ARG A 337 4.18 12.10 -6.87
N ASN A 338 3.96 11.97 -5.55
CA ASN A 338 4.76 12.67 -4.55
C ASN A 338 6.24 12.25 -4.59
N ARG A 339 6.53 10.96 -4.84
CA ARG A 339 7.91 10.49 -4.97
C ARG A 339 8.59 11.10 -6.20
N ILE A 340 7.92 11.09 -7.35
CA ILE A 340 8.44 11.68 -8.60
C ILE A 340 8.68 13.19 -8.44
N GLU A 341 7.75 13.92 -7.82
CA GLU A 341 7.92 15.35 -7.55
C GLU A 341 9.08 15.62 -6.59
N ARG A 342 9.24 14.80 -5.55
CA ARG A 342 10.35 14.92 -4.61
C ARG A 342 11.70 14.66 -5.28
N GLU A 343 11.81 13.61 -6.08
CA GLU A 343 13.04 13.28 -6.83
C GLU A 343 13.45 14.44 -7.75
N LYS A 344 12.49 15.00 -8.51
CA LYS A 344 12.74 16.17 -9.35
C LYS A 344 13.17 17.41 -8.54
N ALA A 345 12.54 17.65 -7.40
CA ALA A 345 12.89 18.77 -6.53
C ALA A 345 14.30 18.61 -5.92
N GLU A 346 14.67 17.39 -5.53
CA GLU A 346 15.99 17.06 -5.01
C GLU A 346 17.07 17.22 -6.07
N GLU A 347 16.85 16.70 -7.29
CA GLU A 347 17.75 16.90 -8.42
C GLU A 347 17.94 18.39 -8.73
N ALA A 348 16.85 19.17 -8.76
CA ALA A 348 16.91 20.61 -8.99
C ALA A 348 17.69 21.34 -7.88
N LEU A 349 17.53 20.92 -6.62
CA LEU A 349 18.28 21.48 -5.49
C LEU A 349 19.78 21.17 -5.60
N VAL A 350 20.14 19.92 -5.93
CA VAL A 350 21.53 19.50 -6.14
C VAL A 350 22.16 20.29 -7.29
N GLN A 351 21.46 20.45 -8.40
CA GLN A 351 21.94 21.25 -9.54
C GLN A 351 22.11 22.73 -9.17
N SER A 352 21.16 23.34 -8.45
CA SER A 352 21.23 24.73 -7.99
C SER A 352 22.42 24.94 -7.04
N SER A 353 22.62 24.01 -6.10
CA SER A 353 23.76 24.00 -5.20
C SER A 353 25.08 23.95 -5.97
N ASN A 354 25.22 23.04 -6.94
CA ASN A 354 26.43 22.92 -7.76
C ASN A 354 26.71 24.18 -8.61
N LYS A 355 25.67 24.85 -9.13
CA LYS A 355 25.83 26.12 -9.86
C LYS A 355 26.37 27.24 -8.96
N ILE A 356 25.83 27.38 -7.74
CA ILE A 356 26.30 28.38 -6.76
C ILE A 356 27.76 28.11 -6.39
N LYS A 357 28.14 26.83 -6.20
CA LYS A 357 29.53 26.44 -5.91
C LYS A 357 30.49 26.87 -7.02
N MET A 358 30.20 26.50 -8.27
CA MET A 358 31.04 26.84 -9.42
C MET A 358 31.18 28.36 -9.60
N PHE A 359 30.08 29.09 -9.39
CA PHE A 359 30.10 30.55 -9.43
C PHE A 359 31.02 31.13 -8.34
N ALA A 360 30.92 30.66 -7.10
CA ALA A 360 31.73 31.13 -5.99
C ALA A 360 33.23 30.84 -6.18
N TYR A 361 33.59 29.67 -6.71
CA TYR A 361 34.97 29.32 -7.07
C TYR A 361 35.53 30.20 -8.18
N SER A 362 34.76 30.41 -9.26
CA SER A 362 35.17 31.26 -10.39
C SER A 362 35.41 32.70 -9.95
N VAL A 363 34.44 33.32 -9.26
CA VAL A 363 34.55 34.71 -8.80
C VAL A 363 35.74 34.89 -7.86
N SER A 364 35.98 33.92 -6.98
CA SER A 364 37.14 33.96 -6.07
C SER A 364 38.45 33.94 -6.86
N HIS A 365 38.61 33.05 -7.83
CA HIS A 365 39.81 33.02 -8.68
C HIS A 365 40.00 34.32 -9.48
N ASP A 366 38.92 34.83 -10.08
CA ASP A 366 38.95 36.03 -10.92
C ASP A 366 39.25 37.30 -10.12
N LEU A 367 38.93 37.33 -8.82
CA LEU A 367 39.32 38.41 -7.91
C LEU A 367 40.76 38.26 -7.39
N LYS A 368 41.26 37.04 -7.21
CA LYS A 368 42.61 36.77 -6.69
C LYS A 368 43.70 37.34 -7.60
N ASN A 369 43.56 37.09 -8.90
CA ASN A 369 44.58 37.40 -9.90
C ASN A 369 44.88 38.91 -10.04
N PRO A 370 43.87 39.79 -10.25
CA PRO A 370 44.12 41.23 -10.31
C PRO A 370 44.62 41.79 -8.97
N ALA A 371 44.18 41.25 -7.84
CA ALA A 371 44.68 41.67 -6.52
C ALA A 371 46.18 41.38 -6.35
N ILE A 372 46.63 40.16 -6.71
CA ILE A 372 48.06 39.80 -6.68
C ILE A 372 48.86 40.68 -7.66
N ALA A 373 48.33 40.96 -8.85
CA ALA A 373 48.98 41.81 -9.84
C ALA A 373 49.16 43.25 -9.35
N ILE A 374 48.11 43.87 -8.79
CA ILE A 374 48.16 45.22 -8.20
C ILE A 374 49.18 45.26 -7.06
N HIS A 375 49.14 44.28 -6.14
CA HIS A 375 50.10 44.16 -5.05
C HIS A 375 51.54 44.09 -5.58
N GLY A 376 51.80 43.23 -6.58
CA GLY A 376 53.12 43.05 -7.18
C GLY A 376 53.64 44.30 -7.89
N LEU A 377 52.78 45.02 -8.62
CA LEU A 377 53.12 46.28 -9.29
C LEU A 377 53.45 47.39 -8.28
N CYS A 378 52.64 47.56 -7.23
CA CYS A 378 52.91 48.53 -6.16
C CYS A 378 54.22 48.21 -5.44
N LYS A 379 54.47 46.94 -5.12
CA LYS A 379 55.72 46.50 -4.47
C LYS A 379 56.94 46.77 -5.36
N ARG A 380 56.85 46.55 -6.67
CA ARG A 380 57.92 46.88 -7.63
C ARG A 380 58.12 48.38 -7.76
N LEU A 381 57.05 49.15 -7.87
CA LEU A 381 57.11 50.62 -7.95
C LEU A 381 57.81 51.20 -6.72
N ASN A 382 57.45 50.72 -5.53
CA ASN A 382 58.09 51.14 -4.28
C ASN A 382 59.58 50.75 -4.23
N ARG A 383 59.94 49.55 -4.72
CA ARG A 383 61.34 49.09 -4.76
C ARG A 383 62.22 49.87 -5.74
N TYR A 384 61.71 50.24 -6.92
CA TYR A 384 62.52 50.86 -7.99
C TYR A 384 62.45 52.39 -8.02
N ALA A 385 61.35 52.97 -7.56
CA ALA A 385 61.11 54.41 -7.61
C ALA A 385 60.78 55.02 -6.24
N GLY A 386 60.83 54.25 -5.15
CA GLY A 386 60.45 54.71 -3.80
C GLY A 386 61.14 56.00 -3.36
N ASP A 387 62.42 56.15 -3.70
CA ASP A 387 63.22 57.35 -3.37
C ASP A 387 62.85 58.58 -4.21
N LYS A 388 62.23 58.36 -5.38
CA LYS A 388 61.75 59.41 -6.30
C LYS A 388 60.28 59.78 -6.08
N LEU A 389 59.55 59.01 -5.28
CA LEU A 389 58.16 59.31 -4.93
C LEU A 389 58.11 60.33 -3.79
N ASP A 390 57.23 61.32 -3.90
CA ASP A 390 56.93 62.20 -2.77
C ASP A 390 56.19 61.43 -1.66
N GLU A 391 56.07 62.04 -0.47
CA GLU A 391 55.41 61.37 0.68
C GLU A 391 53.96 60.98 0.38
N ARG A 392 53.23 61.76 -0.43
CA ARG A 392 51.85 61.46 -0.80
C ARG A 392 51.76 60.24 -1.71
N ALA A 393 52.61 60.16 -2.73
CA ALA A 393 52.65 59.04 -3.67
C ALA A 393 53.11 57.74 -2.99
N ARG A 394 54.07 57.82 -2.04
CA ARG A 394 54.43 56.67 -1.18
C ARG A 394 53.25 56.21 -0.34
N SER A 395 52.52 57.13 0.29
CA SER A 395 51.33 56.82 1.08
C SER A 395 50.23 56.17 0.22
N TYR A 396 49.98 56.65 -1.00
CA TYR A 396 49.03 56.02 -1.90
C TYR A 396 49.48 54.61 -2.35
N CYS A 397 50.76 54.41 -2.66
CA CYS A 397 51.28 53.09 -3.01
C CYS A 397 51.13 52.09 -1.85
N ASP A 398 51.42 52.51 -0.61
CA ASP A 398 51.25 51.69 0.58
C ASP A 398 49.76 51.35 0.83
N GLN A 399 48.85 52.31 0.64
CA GLN A 399 47.41 52.06 0.74
C GLN A 399 46.89 51.09 -0.32
N ILE A 400 47.31 51.24 -1.58
CA ILE A 400 46.91 50.34 -2.67
C ILE A 400 47.47 48.93 -2.42
N GLN A 401 48.73 48.84 -1.98
CA GLN A 401 49.35 47.57 -1.65
C GLN A 401 48.59 46.85 -0.52
N LYS A 402 48.27 47.55 0.57
CA LYS A 402 47.47 47.01 1.68
C LYS A 402 46.07 46.60 1.24
N ALA A 403 45.40 47.39 0.40
CA ALA A 403 44.08 47.05 -0.13
C ALA A 403 44.13 45.78 -1.00
N ALA A 404 45.15 45.65 -1.85
CA ALA A 404 45.34 44.48 -2.71
C ALA A 404 45.69 43.21 -1.91
N GLU A 405 46.55 43.32 -0.91
CA GLU A 405 46.83 42.23 0.06
C GLU A 405 45.57 41.79 0.79
N HIS A 406 44.74 42.76 1.21
CA HIS A 406 43.48 42.47 1.88
C HIS A 406 42.51 41.70 0.98
N ILE A 407 42.37 42.09 -0.29
CA ILE A 407 41.51 41.38 -1.25
C ILE A 407 42.02 39.95 -1.47
N ALA A 408 43.32 39.76 -1.69
CA ALA A 408 43.89 38.44 -1.87
C ALA A 408 43.67 37.54 -0.65
N ALA A 409 43.84 38.08 0.56
CA ALA A 409 43.58 37.36 1.81
C ALA A 409 42.10 37.04 2.03
N LEU A 410 41.19 37.94 1.65
CA LEU A 410 39.74 37.72 1.72
C LEU A 410 39.31 36.58 0.79
N VAL A 411 39.77 36.62 -0.45
CA VAL A 411 39.52 35.60 -1.47
C VAL A 411 40.03 34.23 -1.03
N GLU A 412 41.23 34.18 -0.47
CA GLU A 412 41.78 32.92 0.06
C GLU A 412 40.90 32.35 1.19
N LYS A 413 40.41 33.21 2.09
CA LYS A 413 39.51 32.80 3.17
C LYS A 413 38.14 32.32 2.65
N ILE A 414 37.63 32.92 1.58
CA ILE A 414 36.41 32.44 0.91
C ILE A 414 36.65 31.05 0.33
N ASN A 415 37.75 30.84 -0.39
CA ASN A 415 38.10 29.53 -0.94
C ASN A 415 38.24 28.45 0.15
N VAL A 416 38.87 28.79 1.27
CA VAL A 416 38.99 27.87 2.42
C VAL A 416 37.62 27.55 3.01
N TYR A 417 36.73 28.54 3.16
CA TYR A 417 35.38 28.32 3.66
C TYR A 417 34.57 27.39 2.75
N ILE A 418 34.58 27.64 1.42
CA ILE A 418 33.88 26.79 0.44
C ILE A 418 34.46 25.38 0.46
N LYS A 419 35.79 25.23 0.42
CA LYS A 419 36.45 23.93 0.42
C LYS A 419 36.19 23.14 1.70
N THR A 420 36.14 23.82 2.85
CA THR A 420 35.82 23.17 4.13
C THR A 420 34.44 22.56 4.08
N LYS A 421 33.44 23.23 3.48
CA LYS A 421 32.09 22.68 3.29
C LYS A 421 32.02 21.42 2.42
N GLU A 422 32.96 21.23 1.50
CA GLU A 422 32.83 20.24 0.43
C GLU A 422 33.70 19.00 0.60
N VAL A 423 34.86 19.14 1.25
CA VAL A 423 35.80 18.02 1.41
C VAL A 423 35.37 17.18 2.60
N PRO A 424 35.06 15.88 2.42
CA PRO A 424 34.81 14.98 3.54
C PRO A 424 36.01 14.98 4.49
N LEU A 425 35.74 14.93 5.79
CA LEU A 425 36.79 14.88 6.81
C LEU A 425 37.62 13.61 6.66
N LEU A 426 38.94 13.75 6.72
CA LEU A 426 39.84 12.62 6.86
C LEU A 426 40.05 12.34 8.34
N ILE A 427 39.16 11.52 8.92
CA ILE A 427 39.21 11.20 10.35
C ILE A 427 40.41 10.27 10.62
N GLU A 428 41.32 10.75 11.46
CA GLU A 428 42.48 10.00 11.93
C GLU A 428 42.67 10.18 13.45
N LYS A 429 43.53 9.37 14.06
CA LYS A 429 43.94 9.58 15.45
C LYS A 429 44.90 10.77 15.52
N VAL A 430 44.47 11.83 16.20
CA VAL A 430 45.18 13.10 16.30
C VAL A 430 45.63 13.33 17.73
N ARG A 431 46.95 13.51 17.92
CA ARG A 431 47.52 14.02 19.16
C ARG A 431 47.30 15.52 19.25
N LEU A 432 46.31 15.95 20.02
CA LEU A 432 45.95 17.37 20.15
C LEU A 432 47.12 18.24 20.66
N LYS A 433 48.01 17.67 21.47
CA LYS A 433 49.22 18.36 21.93
C LYS A 433 50.09 18.87 20.78
N GLU A 434 50.28 18.08 19.73
CA GLU A 434 51.08 18.49 18.56
C GLU A 434 50.45 19.67 17.82
N ILE A 435 49.11 19.73 17.80
CA ILE A 435 48.38 20.83 17.18
C ILE A 435 48.56 22.11 18.00
N VAL A 436 48.44 22.01 19.32
CA VAL A 436 48.68 23.11 20.25
C VAL A 436 50.10 23.65 20.11
N ASP A 437 51.11 22.77 20.06
CA ASP A 437 52.51 23.17 19.87
C ASP A 437 52.76 23.83 18.52
N THR A 438 52.22 23.26 17.43
CA THR A 438 52.34 23.82 16.08
C THR A 438 51.78 25.25 16.03
N VAL A 439 50.61 25.50 16.61
CA VAL A 439 49.99 26.83 16.63
C VAL A 439 50.77 27.79 17.54
N LYS A 440 51.24 27.32 18.69
CA LYS A 440 52.05 28.11 19.63
C LYS A 440 53.35 28.59 18.97
N GLU A 441 54.03 27.72 18.24
CA GLU A 441 55.25 28.05 17.48
C GLU A 441 54.97 29.07 16.36
N GLU A 442 53.85 28.92 15.63
CA GLU A 442 53.43 29.87 14.59
C GLU A 442 53.28 31.30 15.15
N PHE A 443 52.65 31.44 16.33
CA PHE A 443 52.38 32.75 16.95
C PHE A 443 53.45 33.20 17.97
N ALA A 444 54.53 32.43 18.15
CA ALA A 444 55.58 32.74 19.14
C ALA A 444 56.15 34.18 19.03
N PRO A 445 56.40 34.75 17.83
CA PRO A 445 56.89 36.13 17.73
C PRO A 445 55.93 37.17 18.33
N GLN A 446 54.62 36.99 18.16
CA GLN A 446 53.61 37.91 18.72
C GLN A 446 53.41 37.68 20.21
N LEU A 447 53.45 36.42 20.66
CA LEU A 447 53.33 36.08 22.08
C LEU A 447 54.51 36.67 22.89
N ILE A 448 55.74 36.47 22.42
CA ILE A 448 56.95 36.98 23.07
C ILE A 448 57.00 38.51 22.98
N GLY A 449 56.76 39.08 21.79
CA GLY A 449 56.82 40.53 21.58
C GLY A 449 55.83 41.32 22.43
N ARG A 450 54.70 40.70 22.82
CA ARG A 450 53.67 41.30 23.68
C ARG A 450 53.68 40.75 25.11
N GLN A 451 54.62 39.88 25.45
CA GLN A 451 54.73 39.21 26.77
C GLN A 451 53.44 38.50 27.20
N ILE A 452 52.74 37.87 26.25
CA ILE A 452 51.51 37.13 26.51
C ILE A 452 51.87 35.75 27.05
N ARG A 453 51.32 35.40 28.22
CA ARG A 453 51.47 34.06 28.82
C ARG A 453 50.59 33.06 28.08
N TRP A 454 51.19 31.95 27.67
CA TRP A 454 50.48 30.83 27.07
C TRP A 454 50.28 29.74 28.13
N LEU A 455 49.02 29.42 28.42
CA LEU A 455 48.64 28.39 29.37
C LEU A 455 47.94 27.25 28.65
N GLU A 456 48.35 26.02 28.91
CA GLU A 456 47.78 24.80 28.33
C GLU A 456 47.73 23.71 29.42
N PRO A 457 46.82 22.72 29.34
CA PRO A 457 46.74 21.68 30.35
C PRO A 457 47.93 20.71 30.22
N GLU A 458 48.34 20.11 31.35
CA GLU A 458 49.47 19.15 31.38
C GLU A 458 49.19 17.89 30.55
N VAL A 459 47.92 17.50 30.44
CA VAL A 459 47.47 16.34 29.67
C VAL A 459 46.45 16.77 28.64
N ILE A 460 46.75 16.53 27.36
CA ILE A 460 45.83 16.72 26.23
C ILE A 460 45.70 15.38 25.50
N PRO A 461 44.50 14.79 25.39
CA PRO A 461 44.37 13.43 24.88
C PRO A 461 44.48 13.34 23.36
N GLU A 462 44.55 12.10 22.89
CA GLU A 462 44.32 11.77 21.48
C GLU A 462 42.82 11.73 21.18
N VAL A 463 42.44 12.29 20.03
CA VAL A 463 41.04 12.28 19.56
C VAL A 463 40.99 11.79 18.12
N ASN A 464 39.86 11.20 17.73
CA ASN A 464 39.60 10.94 16.31
C ASN A 464 39.09 12.24 15.68
N ALA A 465 39.81 12.82 14.73
CA ALA A 465 39.42 14.07 14.07
C ALA A 465 40.19 14.24 12.75
N ASP A 466 39.80 15.24 11.94
CA ASP A 466 40.62 15.69 10.82
C ASP A 466 41.71 16.65 11.34
N ARG A 467 42.98 16.24 11.22
CA ARG A 467 44.13 16.99 11.76
C ARG A 467 44.23 18.41 11.19
N THR A 468 44.00 18.58 9.89
CA THR A 468 44.07 19.89 9.22
C THR A 468 43.00 20.84 9.75
N SER A 469 41.81 20.30 9.99
CA SER A 469 40.66 21.01 10.54
C SER A 469 40.88 21.44 11.98
N MET A 470 41.46 20.56 12.81
CA MET A 470 41.80 20.90 14.19
C MET A 470 42.86 22.00 14.29
N VAL A 471 43.91 21.97 13.44
CA VAL A 471 44.88 23.07 13.33
C VAL A 471 44.18 24.37 12.95
N ARG A 472 43.26 24.33 11.97
CA ARG A 472 42.50 25.52 11.55
C ARG A 472 41.61 26.08 12.65
N ILE A 473 40.92 25.23 13.42
CA ILE A 473 40.11 25.68 14.55
C ILE A 473 40.98 26.47 15.51
N LEU A 474 42.05 25.84 16.01
CA LEU A 474 42.87 26.43 17.06
C LEU A 474 43.57 27.71 16.58
N ARG A 475 44.13 27.68 15.36
CA ARG A 475 44.76 28.85 14.74
C ARG A 475 43.78 30.03 14.61
N ASN A 476 42.53 29.81 14.18
CA ASN A 476 41.56 30.90 14.05
C ASN A 476 41.15 31.49 15.40
N LEU A 477 41.01 30.66 16.44
CA LEU A 477 40.66 31.13 17.78
C LEU A 477 41.81 31.93 18.41
N VAL A 478 43.05 31.45 18.29
CA VAL A 478 44.25 32.15 18.79
C VAL A 478 44.51 33.45 18.01
N ASP A 479 44.38 33.44 16.68
CA ASP A 479 44.48 34.65 15.85
C ASP A 479 43.43 35.71 16.25
N ASN A 480 42.20 35.28 16.57
CA ASN A 480 41.17 36.17 17.09
C ASN A 480 41.55 36.75 18.45
N ALA A 481 42.02 35.94 19.40
CA ALA A 481 42.48 36.41 20.71
C ALA A 481 43.56 37.49 20.56
N LEU A 482 44.57 37.26 19.72
CA LEU A 482 45.66 38.22 19.49
C LEU A 482 45.20 39.53 18.83
N LYS A 483 44.24 39.46 17.91
CA LYS A 483 43.69 40.62 17.18
C LYS A 483 42.74 41.46 18.01
N TYR A 484 41.87 40.81 18.78
CA TYR A 484 40.76 41.47 19.48
C TYR A 484 41.00 41.65 20.98
N GLY A 485 42.01 41.00 21.55
CA GLY A 485 42.34 41.13 22.97
C GLY A 485 42.81 42.53 23.39
N GLY A 486 43.17 43.40 22.44
CA GLY A 486 43.60 44.77 22.72
C GLY A 486 44.96 44.83 23.43
N HIS A 487 45.43 46.03 23.81
CA HIS A 487 46.76 46.21 24.39
C HIS A 487 46.95 45.52 25.75
N ASP A 488 45.88 45.33 26.52
CA ASP A 488 45.91 44.75 27.87
C ASP A 488 45.91 43.21 27.90
N LEU A 489 45.87 42.57 26.73
CA LEU A 489 45.98 41.12 26.61
C LEU A 489 47.33 40.65 27.15
N SER A 490 47.29 39.81 28.17
CA SER A 490 48.48 39.28 28.86
C SER A 490 48.46 37.76 29.00
N GLU A 491 47.33 37.11 28.70
CA GLU A 491 47.18 35.66 28.84
C GLU A 491 46.26 35.11 27.75
N ILE A 492 46.68 33.99 27.15
CA ILE A 492 45.84 33.11 26.33
C ILE A 492 45.93 31.72 26.96
N ARG A 493 44.76 31.16 27.29
CA ARG A 493 44.60 29.85 27.90
C ARG A 493 43.90 28.91 26.93
N ILE A 494 44.52 27.77 26.66
CA ILE A 494 43.88 26.63 26.02
C ILE A 494 43.41 25.70 27.14
N SER A 495 42.20 25.19 27.04
CA SER A 495 41.69 24.15 27.94
C SER A 495 41.08 23.01 27.14
N TYR A 496 41.09 21.83 27.75
CA TYR A 496 40.43 20.64 27.22
C TYR A 496 39.51 20.08 28.29
N GLU A 497 38.29 19.74 27.90
CA GLU A 497 37.32 19.05 28.72
C GLU A 497 36.71 17.89 27.94
N GLU A 498 36.28 16.86 28.67
CA GLU A 498 35.64 15.68 28.09
C GLU A 498 34.23 15.54 28.65
N SER A 499 33.24 15.44 27.76
CA SER A 499 31.87 15.07 28.12
C SER A 499 31.62 13.60 27.74
N GLU A 500 30.42 13.09 28.02
CA GLU A 500 30.03 11.72 27.69
C GLU A 500 30.21 11.42 26.19
N ASP A 501 29.75 12.33 25.33
CA ASP A 501 29.68 12.13 23.87
C ASP A 501 30.68 12.98 23.05
N SER A 502 31.46 13.86 23.69
CA SER A 502 32.28 14.83 22.95
C SER A 502 33.58 15.20 23.66
N HIS A 503 34.55 15.59 22.84
CA HIS A 503 35.75 16.30 23.27
C HIS A 503 35.52 17.81 23.10
N ILE A 504 35.85 18.61 24.11
CA ILE A 504 35.65 20.07 24.11
C ILE A 504 37.01 20.75 24.23
N LEU A 505 37.38 21.53 23.21
CA LEU A 505 38.56 22.38 23.21
C LEU A 505 38.13 23.83 23.38
N SER A 506 38.77 24.59 24.26
CA SER A 506 38.50 26.01 24.42
C SER A 506 39.76 26.88 24.34
N VAL A 507 39.57 28.11 23.87
CA VAL A 507 40.57 29.17 23.85
C VAL A 507 39.99 30.39 24.55
N GLU A 508 40.60 30.76 25.67
CA GLU A 508 40.24 31.90 26.49
C GLU A 508 41.35 32.96 26.43
N ASP A 509 40.95 34.22 26.25
CA ASP A 509 41.83 35.39 26.34
C ASP A 509 41.36 36.32 27.45
N ASN A 510 42.28 37.06 28.08
CA ASN A 510 41.96 38.01 29.15
C ASN A 510 41.91 39.48 28.70
N GLY A 511 41.60 39.71 27.41
CA GLY A 511 41.61 41.01 26.76
C GLY A 511 40.35 41.88 26.99
N ILE A 512 40.02 42.72 26.00
CA ILE A 512 38.90 43.68 26.07
C ILE A 512 37.53 43.01 26.23
N GLY A 513 37.38 41.79 25.69
CA GLY A 513 36.11 41.04 25.69
C GLY A 513 35.05 41.54 24.72
N LEU A 514 33.87 40.89 24.75
CA LEU A 514 32.78 41.06 23.80
C LEU A 514 31.52 41.64 24.47
N LYS A 515 30.90 42.65 23.83
CA LYS A 515 29.61 43.23 24.27
C LYS A 515 28.44 42.29 23.94
N ASP A 516 27.36 42.35 24.71
CA ASP A 516 26.22 41.42 24.60
C ASP A 516 25.50 41.45 23.25
N GLU A 517 25.43 42.60 22.58
CA GLU A 517 24.80 42.73 21.24
C GLU A 517 25.56 41.96 20.16
N ASP A 518 26.88 41.77 20.31
CA ASP A 518 27.72 41.07 19.35
C ASP A 518 27.59 39.53 19.49
N ARG A 519 27.23 39.03 20.68
CA ARG A 519 27.27 37.59 21.03
C ARG A 519 26.36 36.71 20.18
N LYS A 520 25.20 37.22 19.75
CA LYS A 520 24.18 36.43 19.02
C LYS A 520 24.50 36.18 17.55
N MET A 521 25.49 36.86 16.95
CA MET A 521 25.79 36.78 15.51
C MET A 521 27.27 36.51 15.17
N LEU A 522 28.10 36.12 16.15
CA LEU A 522 29.56 35.95 15.99
C LEU A 522 29.99 34.93 14.93
N PHE A 523 29.24 33.85 14.77
CA PHE A 523 29.62 32.72 13.91
C PHE A 523 29.06 32.81 12.48
N GLY A 524 28.43 33.92 12.10
CA GLY A 524 27.94 34.14 10.74
C GLY A 524 29.05 34.61 9.77
N PRO A 525 28.97 34.27 8.46
CA PRO A 525 29.97 34.71 7.48
C PRO A 525 29.94 36.24 7.28
N PHE A 526 31.10 36.84 7.04
CA PHE A 526 31.30 38.27 6.76
C PHE A 526 30.89 39.24 7.89
N ARG A 527 30.83 38.78 9.14
CA ARG A 527 30.46 39.62 10.29
C ARG A 527 31.69 40.36 10.85
N ARG A 528 31.58 41.69 11.02
CA ARG A 528 32.62 42.58 11.61
C ARG A 528 32.01 43.58 12.60
N LYS A 529 32.82 43.99 13.58
CA LYS A 529 32.61 45.21 14.39
C LYS A 529 33.04 46.44 13.57
N ARG A 530 32.19 47.47 13.45
CA ARG A 530 32.63 48.82 13.01
C ARG A 530 33.24 49.53 14.23
N MET A 531 34.51 49.26 14.54
CA MET A 531 35.27 50.17 15.42
C MET A 531 36.13 51.10 14.57
N ALA A 532 36.10 52.38 14.92
CA ALA A 532 36.97 53.39 14.36
C ALA A 532 38.43 53.05 14.71
N GLY A 533 39.14 52.42 13.77
CA GLY A 533 40.59 52.23 13.82
C GLY A 533 41.10 50.78 13.80
N LYS A 534 41.80 50.42 12.71
CA LYS A 534 42.97 49.52 12.65
C LYS A 534 42.88 48.06 13.16
N VAL A 535 41.81 47.30 12.91
CA VAL A 535 41.89 45.82 13.04
C VAL A 535 41.50 45.14 11.72
N GLU A 536 42.49 44.50 11.08
CA GLU A 536 42.37 43.84 9.77
C GLU A 536 41.84 42.39 9.88
N GLY A 537 40.75 42.08 9.18
CA GLY A 537 40.22 40.72 9.08
C GLY A 537 38.97 40.59 8.20
N ALA A 538 38.84 39.44 7.51
CA ALA A 538 37.76 39.14 6.55
C ALA A 538 36.40 38.79 7.18
N GLY A 539 36.31 38.53 8.49
CA GLY A 539 35.07 38.13 9.16
C GLY A 539 34.59 36.70 8.83
N LEU A 540 35.48 35.83 8.35
CA LEU A 540 35.17 34.43 7.99
C LEU A 540 35.75 33.39 8.96
N GLY A 541 36.67 33.78 9.86
CA GLY A 541 37.39 32.84 10.73
C GLY A 541 36.47 32.02 11.64
N LEU A 542 35.58 32.69 12.39
CA LEU A 542 34.62 32.01 13.26
C LEU A 542 33.55 31.21 12.49
N ALA A 543 33.21 31.62 11.27
CA ALA A 543 32.31 30.86 10.40
C ALA A 543 32.98 29.56 9.92
N ILE A 544 34.30 29.58 9.64
CA ILE A 544 35.08 28.37 9.34
C ILE A 544 35.15 27.45 10.57
N VAL A 545 35.41 27.98 11.77
CA VAL A 545 35.40 27.18 13.01
C VAL A 545 34.06 26.48 13.22
N LYS A 546 32.95 27.22 13.03
CA LYS A 546 31.61 26.66 13.13
C LYS A 546 31.38 25.53 12.13
N GLU A 547 31.73 25.75 10.86
CA GLU A 547 31.57 24.75 9.81
C GLU A 547 32.34 23.46 10.12
N ILE A 548 33.60 23.60 10.56
CA ILE A 548 34.43 22.45 10.93
C ILE A 548 33.81 21.69 12.10
N ALA A 549 33.32 22.39 13.13
CA ALA A 549 32.69 21.78 14.29
C ALA A 549 31.43 20.99 13.89
N GLU A 550 30.59 21.56 13.02
CA GLU A 550 29.37 20.91 12.51
C GLU A 550 29.70 19.65 11.69
N GLN A 551 30.73 19.68 10.85
CA GLN A 551 31.21 18.48 10.14
C GLN A 551 31.72 17.40 11.10
N HIS A 552 32.29 17.79 12.23
CA HIS A 552 32.68 16.87 13.31
C HIS A 552 31.51 16.50 14.25
N LYS A 553 30.26 16.69 13.81
CA LYS A 553 29.03 16.43 14.58
C LYS A 553 29.01 17.13 15.94
N GLY A 554 29.68 18.27 16.05
CA GLY A 554 29.81 19.08 17.26
C GLY A 554 29.25 20.49 17.09
N ARG A 555 29.64 21.40 17.98
CA ARG A 555 29.18 22.79 17.98
C ARG A 555 30.27 23.74 18.47
N VAL A 556 30.10 25.02 18.17
CA VAL A 556 30.93 26.11 18.71
C VAL A 556 30.06 27.09 19.49
N TRP A 557 30.56 27.58 20.63
CA TRP A 557 29.89 28.61 21.42
C TRP A 557 30.89 29.53 22.11
N LEU A 558 30.38 30.63 22.65
CA LEU A 558 31.12 31.56 23.50
C LEU A 558 30.64 31.36 24.94
N GLU A 559 31.54 31.33 25.91
CA GLU A 559 31.20 31.23 27.32
C GLU A 559 30.43 32.48 27.79
N PRO A 560 29.27 32.31 28.45
CA PRO A 560 28.50 33.43 28.98
C PRO A 560 29.25 34.15 30.12
N ASP A 561 28.89 35.41 30.35
CA ASP A 561 29.26 36.16 31.57
C ASP A 561 30.75 36.33 31.93
N ILE A 562 31.67 36.18 30.97
CA ILE A 562 33.07 36.58 31.15
C ILE A 562 33.17 38.11 31.30
N LYS A 563 33.66 38.56 32.47
CA LYS A 563 33.81 39.99 32.84
C LYS A 563 34.96 40.69 32.11
N LYS A 564 36.00 39.95 31.71
CA LYS A 564 37.19 40.46 31.02
C LYS A 564 37.69 39.41 30.04
N GLY A 565 37.74 39.74 28.75
CA GLY A 565 38.16 38.83 27.70
C GLY A 565 37.04 37.98 27.08
N ALA A 566 37.39 36.88 26.44
CA ALA A 566 36.45 35.98 25.76
C ALA A 566 36.96 34.53 25.80
N ALA A 567 36.05 33.56 26.00
CA ALA A 567 36.34 32.14 25.90
C ALA A 567 35.45 31.49 24.83
N PHE A 568 36.09 30.94 23.80
CA PHE A 568 35.42 30.20 22.74
C PHE A 568 35.61 28.71 22.96
N HIS A 569 34.52 27.96 22.87
CA HIS A 569 34.50 26.51 23.04
C HIS A 569 34.07 25.83 21.75
N VAL A 570 34.73 24.74 21.39
CA VAL A 570 34.42 23.91 20.24
C VAL A 570 34.32 22.47 20.70
N SER A 571 33.20 21.81 20.41
CA SER A 571 33.04 20.38 20.63
C SER A 571 33.23 19.58 19.34
N ILE A 572 33.77 18.37 19.46
CA ILE A 572 33.83 17.35 18.42
C ILE A 572 33.28 16.03 18.98
N SER A 573 32.50 15.29 18.18
CA SER A 573 31.89 14.04 18.65
C SER A 573 32.94 12.93 18.83
N LYS A 574 32.72 12.07 19.83
CA LYS A 574 33.50 10.82 19.98
C LYS A 574 33.10 9.73 18.98
N ASN A 575 31.90 9.83 18.39
CA ASN A 575 31.28 8.85 17.50
C ASN A 575 31.34 9.30 16.01
N LEU A 576 32.50 9.82 15.60
CA LEU A 576 32.71 10.40 14.27
C LEU A 576 32.51 9.40 13.13
#